data_AF-A0A2V9A3N2-F1
#
_entry.id   AF-A0A2V9A3N2-F1
#
_cell.length_a   1.000
_cell.length_b   1.000
_cell.length_c   1.000
_cell.angle_alpha   90.00
_cell.angle_beta   90.00
_cell.angle_gamma   90.00
#
_symmetry.space_group_name_H-M   'P 1'
#
loop_
_entity.id
_entity.type
_entity.pdbx_description
1 polymer ?
#
loop_
_entity_poly.entity_id
_entity_poly.type
_entity_poly.pdbx_seq_one_letter_code
_entity_poly.pdbx_strand_id
1 'polypeptide(L)'
;MVTKPDQEKPTTWCFAVIGKRARQISRQMALRIIRARWHIENTAFHQWTQYWNLSHVFRHGQNALSALLLIWTLAFNLLQLFIYRRLGRSRRPKDPSDTIRHIVEVMLREVALLPEPIPWGTLLLDTS
;
A
#
# COMPACT_ATOMS: atom_id res chain seq x y z
N MET A 1 -36.37 29.84 2.59
CA MET A 1 -35.00 29.88 2.02
C MET A 1 -34.85 28.68 1.11
N VAL A 2 -34.80 28.89 -0.21
CA VAL A 2 -34.61 27.83 -1.20
C VAL A 2 -33.11 27.62 -1.34
N THR A 3 -32.59 26.45 -0.93
CA THR A 3 -31.20 26.05 -1.17
C THR A 3 -31.01 25.86 -2.67
N LYS A 4 -30.09 26.64 -3.24
CA LYS A 4 -29.69 26.53 -4.65
C LYS A 4 -29.09 25.12 -4.86
N PRO A 5 -29.47 24.38 -5.92
CA PRO A 5 -28.85 23.09 -6.20
C PRO A 5 -27.36 23.31 -6.41
N ASP A 6 -26.55 22.55 -5.67
CA ASP A 6 -25.09 22.59 -5.74
C ASP A 6 -24.67 22.28 -7.18
N GLN A 7 -24.24 23.30 -7.93
CA GLN A 7 -23.74 23.09 -9.28
C GLN A 7 -22.38 22.43 -9.16
N GLU A 8 -22.34 21.11 -9.36
CA GLU A 8 -21.10 20.33 -9.38
C GLU A 8 -20.10 21.00 -10.34
N LYS A 9 -19.03 21.55 -9.76
CA LYS A 9 -17.96 22.19 -10.52
C LYS A 9 -17.38 21.17 -11.52
N PRO A 10 -17.26 21.52 -12.82
CA PRO A 10 -16.65 20.64 -13.78
C PRO A 10 -15.20 20.36 -13.36
N THR A 11 -14.89 19.07 -13.14
CA THR A 11 -13.55 18.66 -12.71
C THR A 11 -12.65 18.49 -13.94
N THR A 12 -11.76 19.45 -14.15
CA THR A 12 -10.77 19.42 -15.23
C THR A 12 -9.51 18.67 -14.79
N TRP A 13 -9.10 17.65 -15.55
CA TRP A 13 -7.86 16.90 -15.31
C TRP A 13 -6.78 17.33 -16.29
N CYS A 14 -5.65 17.81 -15.78
CA CYS A 14 -4.47 18.16 -16.57
C CYS A 14 -3.33 17.18 -16.24
N PHE A 15 -2.72 16.59 -17.26
CA PHE A 15 -1.57 15.70 -17.10
C PHE A 15 -0.64 15.79 -18.30
N ALA A 16 0.67 15.65 -18.06
CA ALA A 16 1.69 15.57 -19.09
C ALA A 16 2.23 14.13 -19.16
N VAL A 17 2.43 13.62 -20.37
CA VAL A 17 3.00 12.29 -20.61
C VAL A 17 4.30 12.47 -21.38
N ILE A 18 5.40 11.96 -20.82
CA ILE A 18 6.75 12.12 -21.38
C ILE A 18 7.26 10.73 -21.82
N GLY A 19 7.95 10.68 -22.96
CA GLY A 19 8.63 9.49 -23.47
C GLY A 19 8.22 9.07 -24.88
N LYS A 20 8.93 8.07 -25.43
CA LYS A 20 8.78 7.61 -26.83
C LYS A 20 7.35 7.18 -27.18
N ARG A 21 6.57 6.71 -26.20
CA ARG A 21 5.18 6.26 -26.36
C ARG A 21 4.13 7.32 -26.02
N ALA A 22 4.52 8.54 -25.65
CA ALA A 22 3.56 9.59 -25.26
C ALA A 22 2.51 9.87 -26.35
N ARG A 23 2.91 9.83 -27.62
CA ARG A 23 2.01 10.00 -28.78
C ARG A 23 1.08 8.80 -29.03
N GLN A 24 1.38 7.63 -28.45
CA GLN A 24 0.62 6.39 -28.64
C GLN A 24 -0.43 6.17 -27.54
N ILE A 25 -0.38 6.94 -26.45
CA ILE A 25 -1.30 6.78 -25.32
C ILE A 25 -2.58 7.56 -25.59
N SER A 26 -3.71 6.86 -25.62
CA SER A 26 -5.02 7.51 -25.73
C SER A 26 -5.33 8.32 -24.47
N ARG A 27 -6.15 9.37 -24.62
CA ARG A 27 -6.60 10.22 -23.49
C ARG A 27 -7.25 9.39 -22.38
N GLN A 28 -8.06 8.39 -22.75
CA GLN A 28 -8.70 7.47 -21.81
C GLN A 28 -7.68 6.62 -21.04
N MET A 29 -6.65 6.12 -21.73
CA MET A 29 -5.59 5.36 -21.09
C MET A 29 -4.78 6.24 -20.13
N ALA A 30 -4.42 7.46 -20.56
CA ALA A 30 -3.72 8.40 -19.69
C ALA A 30 -4.55 8.74 -18.44
N LEU A 31 -5.85 8.99 -18.58
CA LEU A 31 -6.74 9.19 -17.44
C LEU A 31 -6.79 7.98 -16.50
N ARG A 32 -6.82 6.75 -17.04
CA ARG A 32 -6.77 5.51 -16.24
C ARG A 32 -5.46 5.39 -15.46
N ILE A 33 -4.33 5.73 -16.08
CA ILE A 33 -3.01 5.71 -15.42
C ILE A 33 -2.96 6.74 -14.29
N ILE A 34 -3.40 7.97 -14.54
CA ILE A 34 -3.42 9.02 -13.51
C ILE A 34 -4.36 8.67 -12.36
N ARG A 35 -5.53 8.11 -12.64
CA ARG A 35 -6.43 7.60 -11.60
C ARG A 35 -5.83 6.43 -10.82
N ALA A 36 -5.08 5.55 -11.48
CA ALA A 36 -4.36 4.48 -10.80
C ALA A 36 -3.25 5.02 -9.86
N ARG A 37 -2.55 6.09 -10.25
CA ARG A 37 -1.61 6.80 -9.36
C ARG A 37 -2.32 7.31 -8.11
N TRP A 38 -3.44 8.02 -8.30
CA TRP A 38 -4.25 8.51 -7.17
C TRP A 38 -4.73 7.36 -6.29
N HIS A 39 -5.13 6.23 -6.89
CA HIS A 39 -5.53 5.05 -6.15
C HIS A 39 -4.41 4.54 -5.24
N ILE A 40 -3.14 4.54 -5.66
CA ILE A 40 -2.02 4.14 -4.78
C ILE A 40 -1.94 5.05 -3.54
N GLU A 41 -2.16 6.35 -3.72
CA GLU A 41 -2.16 7.34 -2.64
C GLU A 41 -3.28 7.10 -1.62
N ASN A 42 -4.51 6.95 -2.11
CA ASN A 42 -5.68 6.70 -1.26
C ASN A 42 -5.66 5.34 -0.55
N THR A 43 -4.81 4.40 -0.99
CA THR A 43 -4.84 3.01 -0.51
C THR A 43 -3.56 2.67 0.22
N ALA A 44 -2.44 2.52 -0.49
CA ALA A 44 -1.17 2.15 0.10
C ALA A 44 -0.66 3.22 1.08
N PHE A 45 -0.45 4.45 0.62
CA PHE A 45 0.12 5.51 1.48
C PHE A 45 -0.83 5.90 2.61
N HIS A 46 -2.13 5.98 2.33
CA HIS A 46 -3.14 6.21 3.36
C HIS A 46 -3.10 5.11 4.43
N GLN A 47 -3.07 3.82 4.04
CA GLN A 47 -2.94 2.73 5.01
C GLN A 47 -1.64 2.82 5.82
N TRP A 48 -0.51 3.07 5.16
CA TRP A 48 0.81 3.14 5.80
C TRP A 48 0.90 4.22 6.87
N THR A 49 0.33 5.39 6.59
CA THR A 49 0.32 6.51 7.53
C THR A 49 -0.74 6.36 8.63
N GLN A 50 -1.93 5.85 8.30
CA GLN A 50 -3.03 5.73 9.27
C GLN A 50 -2.91 4.52 10.22
N TYR A 51 -2.54 3.35 9.70
CA TYR A 51 -2.57 2.10 10.47
C TYR A 51 -1.20 1.60 10.90
N TRP A 52 -0.16 1.97 10.15
CA TRP A 52 1.15 1.36 10.29
C TRP A 52 2.25 2.33 10.76
N ASN A 53 1.88 3.54 11.18
CA ASN A 53 2.79 4.55 11.76
C ASN A 53 4.00 4.91 10.89
N LEU A 54 3.91 4.81 9.55
CA LEU A 54 4.99 5.22 8.64
C LEU A 54 5.35 6.71 8.77
N SER A 55 4.47 7.51 9.37
CA SER A 55 4.70 8.92 9.71
C SER A 55 5.82 9.12 10.75
N HIS A 56 6.19 8.08 11.50
CA HIS A 56 7.22 8.12 12.52
C HIS A 56 8.54 7.55 12.01
N VAL A 57 9.59 8.36 12.07
CA VAL A 57 10.95 7.93 11.70
C VAL A 57 11.66 7.43 12.94
N PHE A 58 11.93 6.13 13.00
CA PHE A 58 12.58 5.49 14.15
C PHE A 58 14.12 5.59 14.14
N ARG A 59 14.74 5.88 12.98
CA ARG A 59 16.22 5.96 12.84
C ARG A 59 16.64 6.94 11.74
N HIS A 60 17.54 7.87 12.05
CA HIS A 60 17.99 8.95 11.17
C HIS A 60 19.34 8.69 10.46
N GLY A 61 19.62 7.44 10.07
CA GLY A 61 20.81 7.13 9.27
C GLY A 61 20.62 7.50 7.79
N GLN A 62 21.71 7.89 7.10
CA GLN A 62 21.66 8.36 5.71
C GLN A 62 20.96 7.39 4.74
N ASN A 63 21.09 6.08 4.95
CA ASN A 63 20.43 5.04 4.16
C ASN A 63 19.29 4.32 4.89
N ALA A 64 19.08 4.62 6.18
CA ALA A 64 18.16 3.87 7.03
C ALA A 64 16.70 4.07 6.59
N LEU A 65 16.32 5.30 6.24
CA LEU A 65 14.98 5.63 5.77
C LEU A 65 14.66 4.92 4.45
N SER A 66 15.61 4.96 3.50
CA SER A 66 15.47 4.32 2.19
C SER A 66 15.35 2.80 2.31
N ALA A 67 16.19 2.17 3.13
CA ALA A 67 16.13 0.73 3.38
C ALA A 67 14.79 0.33 4.02
N LEU A 68 14.33 1.08 5.03
CA LEU A 68 13.04 0.83 5.68
C LEU A 68 11.88 0.95 4.69
N LEU A 69 11.86 2.00 3.87
CA LEU A 69 10.82 2.22 2.86
C LEU A 69 10.79 1.10 1.81
N LEU A 70 11.97 0.61 1.39
CA LEU A 70 12.08 -0.50 0.44
C LEU A 70 11.57 -1.82 1.04
N ILE A 71 11.94 -2.13 2.29
CA ILE A 71 11.45 -3.32 3.00
C ILE A 71 9.93 -3.25 3.15
N TRP A 72 9.40 -2.09 3.52
CA TRP A 72 7.96 -1.88 3.65
C TRP A 72 7.21 -2.08 2.34
N THR A 73 7.76 -1.50 1.27
CA THR A 73 7.22 -1.63 -0.10
C THR A 73 7.23 -3.10 -0.53
N LEU A 74 8.32 -3.83 -0.24
CA LEU A 74 8.43 -5.25 -0.52
C LEU A 74 7.37 -6.07 0.23
N ALA A 75 7.29 -5.91 1.56
CA ALA A 75 6.33 -6.63 2.40
C ALA A 75 4.89 -6.36 1.98
N PHE A 76 4.55 -5.10 1.71
CA PHE A 76 3.23 -4.70 1.26
C PHE A 76 2.88 -5.32 -0.10
N ASN A 77 3.80 -5.29 -1.07
CA ASN A 77 3.57 -5.88 -2.39
C ASN A 77 3.38 -7.40 -2.31
N LEU A 78 4.15 -8.10 -1.47
CA LEU A 78 3.99 -9.54 -1.24
C LEU A 78 2.62 -9.87 -0.63
N LEU A 79 2.18 -9.10 0.37
CA LEU A 79 0.87 -9.29 1.00
C LEU A 79 -0.28 -9.01 0.02
N GLN A 80 -0.20 -7.94 -0.77
CA GLN A 80 -1.17 -7.64 -1.82
C GLN A 80 -1.21 -8.76 -2.87
N LEU A 81 -0.04 -9.27 -3.29
CA LEU A 81 0.08 -10.38 -4.23
C LEU A 81 -0.60 -11.63 -3.70
N PHE A 82 -0.36 -11.97 -2.42
CA PHE A 82 -0.99 -13.10 -1.75
C PHE A 82 -2.52 -12.97 -1.73
N ILE A 83 -3.04 -11.81 -1.35
CA ILE A 83 -4.49 -11.59 -1.26
C ILE A 83 -5.17 -11.66 -2.62
N TYR A 84 -4.60 -11.02 -3.65
CA TYR A 84 -5.23 -10.99 -4.95
C TYR A 84 -5.03 -12.28 -5.76
N ARG A 85 -3.85 -12.90 -5.67
CA ARG A 85 -3.54 -14.10 -6.49
C ARG A 85 -3.87 -15.40 -5.77
N ARG A 86 -3.58 -15.51 -4.47
CA ARG A 86 -3.75 -16.77 -3.73
C ARG A 86 -5.12 -16.87 -3.07
N LEU A 87 -5.61 -15.80 -2.44
CA LEU A 87 -6.98 -15.77 -1.92
C LEU A 87 -8.03 -15.47 -3.02
N GLY A 88 -7.60 -15.11 -4.23
CA GLY A 88 -8.50 -14.88 -5.36
C GLY A 88 -9.44 -13.68 -5.17
N ARG A 89 -9.10 -12.73 -4.28
CA ARG A 89 -9.96 -11.57 -4.05
C ARG A 89 -9.94 -10.65 -5.26
N SER A 90 -11.11 -10.18 -5.70
CA SER A 90 -11.16 -9.12 -6.72
C SER A 90 -10.62 -7.80 -6.16
N ARG A 91 -9.92 -7.03 -7.00
CA ARG A 91 -9.42 -5.68 -6.66
C ARG A 91 -10.55 -4.63 -6.58
N ARG A 92 -11.80 -5.02 -6.84
CA ARG A 92 -12.97 -4.13 -6.86
C ARG A 92 -14.15 -4.78 -6.13
N PRO A 93 -14.96 -4.03 -5.37
CA PRO A 93 -15.03 -2.55 -5.33
C PRO A 93 -14.33 -1.87 -4.13
N LYS A 94 -13.91 -2.61 -3.09
CA LYS A 94 -13.28 -2.06 -1.88
C LYS A 94 -11.87 -2.63 -1.74
N ASP A 95 -10.88 -1.79 -1.41
CA ASP A 95 -9.52 -2.24 -1.13
C ASP A 95 -9.48 -3.28 -0.02
N PRO A 96 -8.58 -4.27 -0.09
CA PRO A 96 -8.46 -5.34 0.90
C PRO A 96 -7.89 -4.86 2.24
N SER A 97 -7.87 -3.54 2.51
CA SER A 97 -7.35 -2.90 3.73
C SER A 97 -7.84 -3.60 4.98
N ASP A 98 -9.15 -3.86 5.07
CA ASP A 98 -9.77 -4.49 6.24
C ASP A 98 -9.26 -5.91 6.46
N THR A 99 -9.02 -6.65 5.38
CA THR A 99 -8.49 -8.02 5.46
C THR A 99 -7.01 -8.05 5.76
N ILE A 100 -6.24 -7.12 5.20
CA ILE A 100 -4.83 -6.95 5.56
C ILE A 100 -4.72 -6.66 7.05
N ARG A 101 -5.51 -5.69 7.53
CA ARG A 101 -5.56 -5.34 8.94
C ARG A 101 -5.94 -6.54 9.79
N HIS A 102 -7.01 -7.24 9.44
CA HIS A 102 -7.45 -8.41 10.18
C HIS A 102 -6.41 -9.54 10.22
N ILE A 103 -5.75 -9.83 9.09
CA ILE A 103 -4.66 -10.82 9.04
C ILE A 103 -3.53 -10.41 9.99
N VAL A 104 -3.10 -9.15 9.95
CA VAL A 104 -2.03 -8.68 10.81
C VAL A 104 -2.44 -8.65 12.29
N GLU A 105 -3.69 -8.27 12.60
CA GLU A 105 -4.24 -8.35 13.96
C GLU A 105 -4.20 -9.78 14.49
N VAL A 106 -4.60 -10.77 13.67
CA VAL A 106 -4.50 -12.19 14.02
C VAL A 106 -3.02 -12.57 14.21
N MET A 107 -2.13 -12.22 13.29
CA MET A 107 -0.70 -12.52 13.42
C MET A 107 -0.10 -11.95 14.70
N LEU A 108 -0.42 -10.70 15.06
CA LEU A 108 0.05 -10.06 16.30
C LEU A 108 -0.50 -10.75 17.54
N ARG A 109 -1.78 -11.15 17.52
CA ARG A 109 -2.41 -11.89 18.61
C ARG A 109 -1.74 -13.25 18.82
N GLU A 110 -1.53 -14.00 17.74
CA GLU A 110 -0.89 -15.32 17.79
C GLU A 110 0.58 -15.23 18.25
N VAL A 111 1.30 -14.19 17.85
CA VAL A 111 2.67 -13.93 18.34
C VAL A 111 2.70 -13.78 19.86
N ALA A 112 1.70 -13.14 20.47
CA ALA A 112 1.61 -13.01 21.92
C ALA A 112 1.27 -14.32 22.65
N LEU A 113 0.74 -15.32 21.92
CA LEU A 113 0.40 -16.64 22.44
C LEU A 113 1.52 -17.67 22.27
N LEU A 114 2.65 -17.29 21.67
CA LEU A 114 3.79 -18.19 21.50
C LEU A 114 4.30 -18.63 22.89
N PRO A 115 4.33 -19.95 23.16
CA PRO A 115 4.59 -20.48 24.51
C PRO A 115 6.02 -20.22 24.99
N GLU A 116 6.97 -20.09 24.08
CA GLU A 116 8.38 -19.79 24.38
C GLU A 116 8.93 -18.78 23.36
N PRO A 117 9.89 -17.93 23.76
CA PRO A 117 10.63 -17.11 22.81
C PRO A 117 11.26 -18.01 21.75
N ILE A 118 11.02 -17.72 20.47
CA ILE A 118 11.65 -18.47 19.38
C ILE A 118 13.17 -18.42 19.59
N PRO A 119 13.88 -19.56 19.65
CA PRO A 119 15.31 -19.60 19.93
C PRO A 119 16.09 -19.22 18.66
N TRP A 120 15.97 -17.94 18.25
CA TRP A 120 16.58 -17.38 17.04
C TRP A 120 18.09 -17.66 16.96
N GLY A 121 18.77 -17.72 18.11
CA GLY A 121 20.19 -18.06 18.19
C GLY A 121 20.50 -19.45 17.64
N THR A 122 19.71 -20.47 17.97
CA THR A 122 19.91 -21.83 17.44
C THR A 122 19.59 -21.90 15.94
N LEU A 123 18.46 -21.32 15.52
CA LEU A 123 18.00 -21.38 14.13
C LEU A 123 18.89 -20.62 13.13
N LEU A 124 19.55 -19.53 13.55
CA LEU A 124 20.37 -18.70 12.67
C LEU A 124 21.86 -19.05 12.73
N LEU A 125 22.32 -19.76 13.77
CA LEU A 125 23.72 -20.10 13.96
C LEU A 125 24.04 -21.57 13.63
N ASP A 126 23.05 -22.45 13.47
CA ASP A 126 23.25 -23.87 13.11
C ASP A 126 23.51 -24.11 11.59
N THR A 127 23.84 -23.08 10.82
CA THR A 127 24.20 -23.22 9.38
C THR A 127 25.70 -23.21 9.10
N SER A 128 26.55 -23.48 10.09
CA SER A 128 28.01 -23.65 9.92
C SER A 128 28.43 -25.11 9.86
#